data_AF-A0A2E7E6S0-F1
#
_entry.id   AF-A0A2E7E6S0-F1
#
_cell.length_a   1.000
_cell.length_b   1.000
_cell.length_c   1.000
_cell.angle_alpha   90.00
_cell.angle_beta   90.00
_cell.angle_gamma   90.00
#
_symmetry.space_group_name_H-M   'P 1'
#
loop_
_entity.id
_entity.type
_entity.pdbx_description
1 polymer ?
#
loop_
_entity_poly.entity_id
_entity_poly.type
_entity_poly.pdbx_seq_one_letter_code
_entity_poly.pdbx_strand_id
1 'polypeptide(L)'
;MSQTHRSRHLMMGAFVILWISITAAGLWWFQGNTVRPFLGQDDDPMQVQTAYLTSRLTPVLQQIGADEPVAMIHFWNPSCLCNQVSRRHFQGLINSQTADTMRRIVVTPSSTTDSQIQEFEQLNQGFNMEVIRLSLDDFSIPASPAVALFQNTRDQGYRLSYFGAYGFGALCTLSDDNFFPNMVSKMMSGRYGPFINVAGSGCFCAWGS
;
A
#
# COMPACT_ATOMS: atom_id res chain seq x y z
N MET A 1 5.93 32.75 -53.12
CA MET A 1 6.50 31.61 -52.36
C MET A 1 6.53 31.81 -50.83
N SER A 2 6.17 32.97 -50.25
CA SER A 2 6.20 33.16 -48.77
C SER A 2 4.92 32.74 -48.02
N GLN A 3 3.74 32.76 -48.67
CA GLN A 3 2.46 32.39 -48.03
C GLN A 3 2.36 30.91 -47.66
N THR A 4 2.91 30.02 -48.48
CA THR A 4 2.88 28.56 -48.26
C THR A 4 3.74 28.14 -47.06
N HIS A 5 4.74 28.94 -46.69
CA HIS A 5 5.57 28.68 -45.53
C HIS A 5 4.82 29.04 -44.23
N ARG A 6 4.13 30.20 -44.19
CA ARG A 6 3.38 30.68 -43.01
C ARG A 6 2.18 29.80 -42.66
N SER A 7 1.43 29.30 -43.66
CA SER A 7 0.30 28.38 -43.41
C SER A 7 0.76 27.02 -42.88
N ARG A 8 1.89 26.50 -43.38
CA ARG A 8 2.47 25.24 -42.90
C ARG A 8 2.95 25.33 -41.44
N HIS A 9 3.56 26.46 -41.05
CA HIS A 9 3.94 26.70 -39.65
C HIS A 9 2.73 26.84 -38.73
N LEU A 10 1.65 27.48 -39.18
CA LEU A 10 0.39 27.56 -38.42
C LEU A 10 -0.27 26.18 -38.26
N MET A 11 -0.28 25.34 -39.30
CA MET A 11 -0.80 23.97 -39.22
C MET A 11 0.04 23.09 -38.29
N MET A 12 1.38 23.17 -38.38
CA MET A 12 2.28 22.47 -37.45
C MET A 12 2.06 22.94 -36.00
N GLY A 13 1.94 24.25 -35.77
CA GLY A 13 1.64 24.81 -34.44
C GLY A 13 0.30 24.31 -33.90
N ALA A 14 -0.76 24.30 -34.71
CA ALA A 14 -2.06 23.78 -34.31
C ALA A 14 -2.02 22.29 -33.97
N PHE A 15 -1.27 21.49 -34.73
CA PHE A 15 -1.09 20.07 -34.44
C PHE A 15 -0.36 19.84 -33.11
N VAL A 16 0.71 20.58 -32.85
CA VAL A 16 1.46 20.51 -31.59
C VAL A 16 0.58 20.91 -30.41
N ILE A 17 -0.18 22.00 -30.53
CA ILE A 17 -1.11 22.45 -29.48
C ILE A 17 -2.18 21.39 -29.21
N LEU A 18 -2.80 20.85 -30.26
CA LEU A 18 -3.79 19.78 -30.12
C LEU A 18 -3.22 18.55 -29.41
N TRP A 19 -2.01 18.13 -29.78
CA TRP A 19 -1.34 16.99 -29.15
C TRP A 19 -1.03 17.24 -27.66
N ILE A 20 -0.54 18.43 -27.31
CA ILE A 20 -0.31 18.83 -25.91
C ILE A 20 -1.63 18.85 -25.14
N SER A 21 -2.70 19.41 -25.70
CA SER A 21 -4.01 19.46 -25.04
C SER A 21 -4.60 18.08 -24.79
N ILE A 22 -4.51 17.15 -25.76
CA ILE A 22 -4.97 15.77 -25.59
C ILE A 22 -4.15 15.07 -24.49
N THR A 23 -2.83 15.24 -24.50
CA THR A 23 -1.94 14.64 -23.49
C THR A 23 -2.23 15.20 -22.10
N ALA A 24 -2.41 16.52 -21.98
CA ALA A 24 -2.75 17.18 -20.72
C ALA A 24 -4.11 16.72 -20.19
N ALA A 25 -5.12 16.59 -21.06
CA ALA A 25 -6.43 16.06 -20.68
C ALA A 25 -6.34 14.60 -20.20
N GLY A 26 -5.56 13.77 -20.89
CA GLY A 26 -5.32 12.38 -20.49
C GLY A 26 -4.60 12.26 -19.14
N LEU A 27 -3.57 13.07 -18.92
CA LEU A 27 -2.84 13.12 -17.65
C LEU A 27 -3.72 13.62 -16.50
N TRP A 28 -4.53 14.65 -16.75
CA TRP A 28 -5.47 15.18 -15.76
C TRP A 28 -6.53 14.16 -15.37
N TRP A 29 -7.10 13.46 -16.34
CA TRP A 29 -8.04 12.37 -16.10
C TRP A 29 -7.39 11.21 -15.32
N PHE A 30 -6.18 10.79 -15.73
CA PHE A 30 -5.44 9.73 -15.05
C PHE A 30 -5.14 10.10 -13.59
N GLN A 31 -4.66 11.32 -13.35
CA GLN A 31 -4.35 11.82 -12.01
C GLN A 31 -5.60 11.89 -11.15
N GLY A 32 -6.73 12.39 -11.68
CA GLY A 32 -7.98 12.51 -10.95
C GLY A 32 -8.67 11.17 -10.65
N ASN A 33 -8.52 10.18 -11.51
CA ASN A 33 -9.19 8.88 -11.33
C ASN A 33 -8.36 7.86 -10.53
N THR A 34 -7.04 8.05 -10.44
CA THR A 34 -6.13 7.07 -9.82
C THR A 34 -5.60 7.53 -8.46
N VAL A 35 -5.45 8.85 -8.25
CA VAL A 35 -4.95 9.40 -6.99
C VAL A 35 -6.12 9.74 -6.08
N ARG A 36 -6.17 9.10 -4.90
CA ARG A 36 -7.18 9.36 -3.87
C ARG A 36 -6.51 9.55 -2.50
N PRO A 37 -7.17 10.20 -1.53
CA PRO A 37 -6.68 10.19 -0.16
C PRO A 37 -6.69 8.76 0.41
N PHE A 38 -5.74 8.47 1.30
CA PHE A 38 -5.71 7.19 2.01
C PHE A 38 -6.96 7.01 2.88
N LEU A 39 -7.37 8.09 3.53
CA LEU A 39 -8.68 8.24 4.17
C LEU A 39 -9.62 8.99 3.22
N GLY A 40 -10.57 8.27 2.63
CA GLY A 40 -11.69 8.84 1.90
C GLY A 40 -12.57 9.73 2.77
N GLN A 41 -13.43 10.53 2.14
CA GLN A 41 -14.37 11.39 2.87
C GLN A 41 -15.42 10.59 3.65
N ASP A 42 -15.75 9.39 3.15
CA ASP A 42 -16.74 8.50 3.77
C ASP A 42 -16.11 7.51 4.77
N ASP A 43 -14.78 7.50 4.88
CA ASP A 43 -14.07 6.63 5.83
C ASP A 43 -14.12 7.25 7.24
N ASP A 44 -14.47 6.44 8.24
CA ASP A 44 -14.48 6.88 9.64
C ASP A 44 -13.03 7.03 10.17
N PRO A 45 -12.59 8.25 10.55
CA PRO A 45 -11.25 8.48 11.09
C PRO A 45 -10.94 7.67 12.36
N MET A 46 -11.95 7.16 13.08
CA MET A 46 -11.75 6.27 14.22
C MET A 46 -11.11 4.95 13.81
N GLN A 47 -11.31 4.48 12.58
CA GLN A 47 -10.82 3.19 12.08
C GLN A 47 -9.30 3.13 11.90
N VAL A 48 -8.63 4.28 11.88
CA VAL A 48 -7.16 4.36 11.78
C VAL A 48 -6.49 4.76 13.09
N GLN A 49 -7.25 4.89 14.17
CA GLN A 49 -6.65 5.10 15.48
C GLN A 49 -5.89 3.86 15.93
N THR A 50 -4.73 4.07 16.55
CA THR A 50 -3.90 2.99 17.09
C THR A 50 -4.69 2.02 17.97
N ALA A 51 -5.59 2.52 18.83
CA ALA A 51 -6.38 1.67 19.72
C ALA A 51 -7.32 0.74 18.95
N TYR A 52 -8.02 1.26 17.94
CA TYR A 52 -8.90 0.48 17.07
C TYR A 52 -8.11 -0.54 16.25
N LEU A 53 -7.04 -0.11 15.59
CA LEU A 53 -6.19 -1.01 14.78
C LEU A 53 -5.59 -2.13 15.64
N THR A 54 -5.11 -1.80 16.84
CA THR A 54 -4.55 -2.79 17.77
C THR A 54 -5.62 -3.79 18.22
N SER A 55 -6.84 -3.34 18.53
CA SER A 55 -7.90 -4.25 18.98
C SER A 55 -8.41 -5.17 17.87
N ARG A 56 -8.38 -4.73 16.60
CA ARG A 56 -8.82 -5.54 15.46
C ARG A 56 -7.74 -6.46 14.89
N LEU A 57 -6.48 -6.02 14.86
CA LEU A 57 -5.41 -6.76 14.18
C LEU A 57 -4.61 -7.69 15.09
N THR A 58 -4.48 -7.38 16.38
CA THR A 58 -3.77 -8.27 17.32
C THR A 58 -4.38 -9.67 17.40
N PRO A 59 -5.72 -9.84 17.43
CA PRO A 59 -6.34 -11.17 17.41
C PRO A 59 -5.96 -12.00 16.17
N VAL A 60 -5.82 -11.36 15.00
CA VAL A 60 -5.38 -12.02 13.77
C VAL A 60 -3.98 -12.62 13.96
N LEU A 61 -3.05 -11.85 14.55
CA LEU A 61 -1.70 -12.34 14.84
C LEU A 61 -1.68 -13.50 15.84
N GLN A 62 -2.54 -13.44 16.86
CA GLN A 62 -2.64 -14.48 17.89
C GLN A 62 -3.21 -15.78 17.34
N GLN A 63 -4.24 -15.71 16.48
CA GLN A 63 -4.86 -16.90 15.87
C GLN A 63 -3.87 -17.69 15.00
N ILE A 64 -2.93 -16.97 14.37
CA ILE A 64 -1.91 -17.52 13.49
C ILE A 64 -0.71 -18.10 14.27
N GLY A 65 -0.59 -17.78 15.56
CA GLY A 65 0.55 -18.19 16.36
C GLY A 65 1.85 -17.54 15.91
N ALA A 66 1.81 -16.26 15.55
CA ALA A 66 3.03 -15.50 15.27
C ALA A 66 3.87 -15.38 16.56
N ASP A 67 5.17 -15.66 16.47
CA ASP A 67 6.13 -15.57 17.58
C ASP A 67 7.37 -14.74 17.21
N GLU A 68 7.52 -14.43 15.93
CA GLU A 68 8.63 -13.70 15.36
C GLU A 68 8.72 -12.29 15.97
N PRO A 69 9.94 -11.72 16.15
CA PRO A 69 10.14 -10.39 16.75
C PRO A 69 9.32 -9.27 16.12
N VAL A 70 9.02 -9.40 14.82
CA VAL A 70 8.18 -8.49 14.07
C VAL A 70 7.10 -9.27 13.32
N ALA A 71 5.89 -8.73 13.25
CA ALA A 71 4.87 -9.23 12.34
C ALA A 71 4.45 -8.13 11.37
N MET A 72 4.30 -8.50 10.11
CA MET A 72 3.81 -7.63 9.03
C MET A 72 2.46 -8.15 8.56
N ILE A 73 1.47 -7.27 8.50
CA ILE A 73 0.21 -7.50 7.80
C ILE A 73 0.18 -6.61 6.57
N HIS A 74 0.17 -7.22 5.39
CA HIS A 74 -0.01 -6.54 4.11
C HIS A 74 -1.49 -6.59 3.70
N PHE A 75 -2.12 -5.43 3.54
CA PHE A 75 -3.49 -5.32 3.03
C PHE A 75 -3.44 -5.23 1.51
N TRP A 76 -3.87 -6.29 0.85
CA TRP A 76 -3.81 -6.46 -0.59
C TRP A 76 -5.22 -6.62 -1.16
N ASN A 77 -5.54 -5.88 -2.21
CA ASN A 77 -6.76 -6.09 -2.99
C ASN A 77 -6.37 -6.45 -4.44
N PRO A 78 -6.68 -7.64 -4.96
CA PRO A 78 -6.23 -8.08 -6.29
C PRO A 78 -6.69 -7.17 -7.44
N SER A 79 -7.87 -6.55 -7.35
CA SER A 79 -8.40 -5.65 -8.38
C SER A 79 -7.68 -4.30 -8.41
N CYS A 80 -6.87 -4.00 -7.38
CA CYS A 80 -6.25 -2.69 -7.24
C CYS A 80 -5.01 -2.52 -8.12
N LEU A 81 -5.12 -1.64 -9.12
CA LEU A 81 -4.01 -1.27 -10.01
C LEU A 81 -2.81 -0.69 -9.25
N CYS A 82 -3.03 -0.11 -8.06
CA CYS A 82 -1.98 0.51 -7.26
C CYS A 82 -1.01 -0.50 -6.60
N ASN A 83 -1.33 -1.80 -6.62
CA ASN A 83 -0.39 -2.84 -6.19
C ASN A 83 0.93 -2.79 -6.97
N GLN A 84 0.87 -2.45 -8.26
CA GLN A 84 2.07 -2.32 -9.10
C GLN A 84 2.98 -1.18 -8.61
N VAL A 85 2.39 -0.07 -8.18
CA VAL A 85 3.11 1.13 -7.70
C VAL A 85 3.79 0.86 -6.37
N SER A 86 3.11 0.17 -5.45
CA SER A 86 3.68 -0.17 -4.13
C SER A 86 4.63 -1.37 -4.17
N ARG A 87 4.69 -2.13 -5.28
CA ARG A 87 5.42 -3.40 -5.37
C ARG A 87 6.89 -3.29 -4.95
N ARG A 88 7.59 -2.25 -5.42
CA ARG A 88 9.01 -2.04 -5.06
C ARG A 88 9.20 -1.88 -3.55
N HIS A 89 8.33 -1.11 -2.90
CA HIS A 89 8.41 -0.85 -1.45
C HIS A 89 8.05 -2.08 -0.63
N PHE A 90 7.00 -2.80 -1.05
CA PHE A 90 6.64 -4.08 -0.45
C PHE A 90 7.78 -5.09 -0.55
N GLN A 91 8.37 -5.23 -1.74
CA GLN A 91 9.51 -6.12 -1.97
C GLN A 91 10.75 -5.70 -1.16
N GLY A 92 11.05 -4.39 -1.08
CA GLY A 92 12.14 -3.88 -0.26
C GLY A 92 12.01 -4.27 1.22
N LEU A 93 10.80 -4.18 1.77
CA LEU A 93 10.50 -4.61 3.13
C LEU A 93 10.71 -6.13 3.31
N ILE A 94 10.05 -6.97 2.52
CA ILE A 94 10.12 -8.44 2.70
C ILE A 94 11.48 -9.03 2.34
N ASN A 95 12.23 -8.42 1.40
CA ASN A 95 13.58 -8.84 1.05
C ASN A 95 14.61 -8.52 2.13
N SER A 96 14.36 -7.48 2.93
CA SER A 96 15.24 -7.07 4.00
C SER A 96 15.12 -7.93 5.27
N GLN A 97 14.12 -8.80 5.33
CA GLN A 97 13.79 -9.58 6.52
C GLN A 97 13.67 -11.07 6.21
N THR A 98 14.14 -11.89 7.14
CA THR A 98 14.06 -13.34 7.03
C THR A 98 12.77 -13.85 7.70
N ALA A 99 12.41 -15.11 7.43
CA ALA A 99 11.19 -15.69 7.99
C ALA A 99 11.25 -15.87 9.53
N ASP A 100 12.44 -15.97 10.11
CA ASP A 100 12.67 -16.04 11.55
C ASP A 100 12.60 -14.68 12.27
N THR A 101 12.81 -13.57 11.54
CA THR A 101 12.71 -12.22 12.11
C THR A 101 11.35 -11.59 11.91
N MET A 102 10.64 -11.98 10.84
CA MET A 102 9.38 -11.37 10.45
C MET A 102 8.32 -12.39 10.04
N ARG A 103 7.23 -12.43 10.81
CA ARG A 103 5.98 -13.06 10.35
C ARG A 103 5.38 -12.22 9.22
N ARG A 104 4.99 -12.85 8.11
CA ARG A 104 4.37 -12.16 6.97
C ARG A 104 2.98 -12.70 6.72
N ILE A 105 2.00 -11.82 6.89
CA ILE A 105 0.58 -12.11 6.73
C ILE A 105 0.05 -11.18 5.65
N VAL A 106 -0.80 -11.72 4.80
CA VAL A 106 -1.46 -10.96 3.74
C VAL A 106 -2.94 -11.05 3.99
N VAL A 107 -3.58 -9.90 4.14
CA VAL A 107 -5.01 -9.79 4.30
C VAL A 107 -5.60 -9.37 2.98
N THR A 108 -6.65 -10.06 2.55
CA THR A 108 -7.34 -9.80 1.28
C THR A 108 -8.86 -9.77 1.47
N PRO A 109 -9.64 -9.05 0.62
CA PRO A 109 -11.09 -9.08 0.70
C PRO A 109 -11.65 -10.49 0.61
N SER A 110 -12.78 -10.77 1.28
CA SER A 110 -13.45 -12.08 1.23
C SER A 110 -13.87 -12.50 -0.19
N SER A 111 -14.09 -11.54 -1.09
CA SER A 111 -14.39 -11.75 -2.51
C SER A 111 -13.20 -12.27 -3.34
N THR A 112 -11.99 -12.33 -2.76
CA THR A 112 -10.77 -12.76 -3.46
C THR A 112 -10.83 -14.26 -3.80
N THR A 113 -10.73 -14.56 -5.09
CA THR A 113 -10.76 -15.93 -5.64
C THR A 113 -9.47 -16.69 -5.35
N ASP A 114 -9.53 -18.03 -5.32
CA ASP A 114 -8.34 -18.87 -5.14
C ASP A 114 -7.30 -18.66 -6.25
N SER A 115 -7.73 -18.42 -7.49
CA SER A 115 -6.80 -18.14 -8.60
C SER A 115 -6.01 -16.84 -8.40
N GLN A 116 -6.65 -15.81 -7.83
CA GLN A 116 -5.95 -14.56 -7.50
C GLN A 116 -4.93 -14.77 -6.39
N ILE A 117 -5.28 -15.56 -5.36
CA ILE A 117 -4.34 -15.92 -4.29
C ILE A 117 -3.14 -16.69 -4.86
N GLN A 118 -3.38 -17.68 -5.72
CA GLN A 118 -2.31 -18.45 -6.36
C GLN A 118 -1.39 -17.56 -7.22
N GLU A 119 -1.93 -16.61 -7.97
CA GLU A 119 -1.12 -15.65 -8.72
C GLU A 119 -0.26 -14.78 -7.79
N PHE A 120 -0.84 -14.28 -6.69
CA PHE A 120 -0.09 -13.53 -5.69
C PHE A 120 1.03 -14.37 -5.05
N GLU A 121 0.76 -15.61 -4.68
CA GLU A 121 1.75 -16.54 -4.12
C GLU A 121 2.85 -16.84 -5.14
N GLN A 122 2.51 -17.02 -6.42
CA GLN A 122 3.48 -17.23 -7.50
C GLN A 122 4.41 -16.03 -7.69
N LEU A 123 3.88 -14.81 -7.63
CA LEU A 123 4.67 -13.59 -7.76
C LEU A 123 5.59 -13.33 -6.55
N ASN A 124 5.31 -13.97 -5.41
CA ASN A 124 6.03 -13.79 -4.16
C ASN A 124 6.53 -15.13 -3.58
N GLN A 125 6.88 -16.07 -4.46
CA GLN A 125 7.46 -17.35 -4.06
C GLN A 125 8.72 -17.15 -3.21
N GLY A 126 8.85 -17.95 -2.15
CA GLY A 126 10.01 -17.93 -1.26
C GLY A 126 9.86 -17.07 0.00
N PHE A 127 8.81 -16.24 0.11
CA PHE A 127 8.60 -15.41 1.31
C PHE A 127 7.70 -16.04 2.37
N ASN A 128 7.15 -17.24 2.19
CA ASN A 128 6.29 -17.91 3.19
C ASN A 128 5.26 -16.95 3.83
N MET A 129 4.28 -16.53 3.03
CA MET A 129 3.25 -15.61 3.47
C MET A 129 1.94 -16.35 3.70
N GLU A 130 1.28 -16.04 4.80
CA GLU A 130 -0.03 -16.59 5.09
C GLU A 130 -1.12 -15.64 4.60
N VAL A 131 -1.98 -16.11 3.69
CA VAL A 131 -3.05 -15.29 3.11
C VAL A 131 -4.36 -15.54 3.84
N ILE A 132 -4.95 -14.48 4.37
CA ILE A 132 -6.19 -14.50 5.14
C ILE A 132 -7.24 -13.65 4.42
N ARG A 133 -8.39 -14.26 4.21
CA ARG A 133 -9.58 -13.56 3.72
C ARG A 133 -10.31 -12.93 4.89
N LEU A 134 -10.57 -11.64 4.79
CA LEU A 134 -11.28 -10.89 5.83
C LEU A 134 -12.67 -10.50 5.35
N SER A 135 -13.67 -10.78 6.19
CA SER A 135 -15.05 -10.37 5.93
C SER A 135 -15.21 -8.85 6.16
N LEU A 136 -16.04 -8.19 5.34
CA LEU A 136 -16.28 -6.75 5.43
C LEU A 136 -16.94 -6.34 6.77
N ASP A 137 -17.66 -7.26 7.42
CA ASP A 137 -18.26 -7.04 8.74
C ASP A 137 -17.20 -7.01 9.86
N ASP A 138 -16.04 -7.64 9.62
CA ASP A 138 -15.05 -7.96 10.65
C ASP A 138 -13.89 -6.97 10.74
N PHE A 139 -13.77 -6.01 9.81
CA PHE A 139 -12.80 -4.91 9.86
C PHE A 139 -12.87 -4.10 8.55
N SER A 140 -12.92 -2.76 8.65
CA SER A 140 -12.84 -1.88 7.48
C SER A 140 -11.48 -1.20 7.45
N ILE A 141 -10.70 -1.48 6.40
CA ILE A 141 -9.48 -0.75 6.08
C ILE A 141 -9.84 0.33 5.07
N PRO A 142 -9.38 1.59 5.24
CA PRO A 142 -9.79 2.67 4.34
C PRO A 142 -9.18 2.55 2.94
N ALA A 143 -7.98 1.95 2.82
CA ALA A 143 -7.25 1.89 1.56
C ALA A 143 -6.37 0.64 1.42
N SER A 144 -6.25 0.16 0.19
CA SER A 144 -5.24 -0.80 -0.27
C SER A 144 -4.40 -0.20 -1.41
N PRO A 145 -3.14 -0.59 -1.60
CA PRO A 145 -2.34 -1.42 -0.70
C PRO A 145 -1.92 -0.66 0.58
N ALA A 146 -1.90 -1.35 1.70
CA ALA A 146 -1.45 -0.81 2.98
C ALA A 146 -0.61 -1.84 3.77
N VAL A 147 0.05 -1.38 4.82
CA VAL A 147 0.86 -2.23 5.69
C VAL A 147 0.67 -1.87 7.16
N ALA A 148 0.58 -2.90 8.01
CA ALA A 148 0.76 -2.78 9.45
C ALA A 148 2.01 -3.54 9.88
N LEU A 149 2.81 -2.93 10.75
CA LEU A 149 3.95 -3.57 11.40
C LEU A 149 3.72 -3.61 12.91
N PHE A 150 4.00 -4.77 13.48
CA PHE A 150 3.87 -5.03 14.90
C PHE A 150 5.19 -5.47 15.47
N GLN A 151 5.54 -4.94 16.63
CA GLN A 151 6.67 -5.39 17.42
C GLN A 151 6.18 -6.41 18.44
N ASN A 152 6.75 -7.61 18.46
CA ASN A 152 6.51 -8.56 19.53
C ASN A 152 7.31 -8.14 20.77
N THR A 153 6.61 -7.89 21.87
CA THR A 153 7.21 -7.58 23.16
C THR A 153 7.03 -8.78 24.07
N ARG A 154 8.13 -9.33 24.61
CA ARG A 154 8.12 -10.56 25.42
C ARG A 154 7.04 -10.57 26.52
N ASP A 155 6.75 -9.40 27.10
CA ASP A 155 5.83 -9.27 28.23
C ASP A 155 4.40 -8.88 27.84
N GLN A 156 4.17 -8.36 26.63
CA GLN A 156 2.87 -7.78 26.23
C GLN A 156 2.37 -8.24 24.86
N GLY A 157 3.07 -9.19 24.22
CA GLY A 157 2.77 -9.68 22.88
C GLY A 157 2.99 -8.61 21.81
N TYR A 158 2.29 -8.76 20.67
CA TYR A 158 2.38 -7.82 19.56
C TYR A 158 1.78 -6.47 19.88
N ARG A 159 2.55 -5.41 19.58
CA ARG A 159 2.13 -4.02 19.68
C ARG A 159 2.27 -3.35 18.34
N LEU A 160 1.26 -2.59 17.92
CA LEU A 160 1.28 -1.85 16.67
C LEU A 160 2.39 -0.78 16.69
N SER A 161 3.30 -0.86 15.72
CA SER A 161 4.40 0.08 15.52
C SER A 161 4.18 0.99 14.31
N TYR A 162 3.54 0.48 13.27
CA TYR A 162 3.27 1.23 12.05
C TYR A 162 1.95 0.80 11.42
N PHE A 163 1.19 1.73 10.86
CA PHE A 163 0.07 1.44 9.97
C PHE A 163 -0.03 2.50 8.88
N GLY A 164 -0.29 2.11 7.62
CA GLY A 164 -0.62 3.03 6.55
C GLY A 164 -0.01 2.67 5.20
N ALA A 165 0.26 3.69 4.38
CA ALA A 165 0.82 3.53 3.04
C ALA A 165 2.28 3.05 3.04
N TYR A 166 2.72 2.35 1.99
CA TYR A 166 4.12 1.91 1.80
C TYR A 166 5.13 3.05 1.52
N GLY A 167 4.72 4.32 1.57
CA GLY A 167 5.59 5.44 1.28
C GLY A 167 4.90 6.77 1.49
N PHE A 168 5.59 7.85 1.11
CA PHE A 168 5.07 9.21 1.17
C PHE A 168 4.85 9.78 -0.25
N GLY A 169 3.82 10.61 -0.41
CA GLY A 169 3.52 11.33 -1.65
C GLY A 169 2.63 10.58 -2.65
N ALA A 170 2.11 11.32 -3.65
CA ALA A 170 1.07 10.89 -4.58
C ALA A 170 1.38 9.66 -5.44
N LEU A 171 2.66 9.38 -5.68
CA LEU A 171 3.12 8.27 -6.50
C LEU A 171 4.00 7.28 -5.72
N CYS A 172 4.07 7.41 -4.39
CA CYS A 172 4.99 6.63 -3.54
C CYS A 172 6.46 6.70 -3.99
N THR A 173 6.88 7.75 -4.73
CA THR A 173 8.24 7.88 -5.27
C THR A 173 9.25 8.49 -4.29
N LEU A 174 8.78 9.02 -3.15
CA LEU A 174 9.63 9.70 -2.17
C LEU A 174 10.15 8.78 -1.06
N SER A 175 9.79 7.49 -1.08
CA SER A 175 10.34 6.52 -0.13
C SER A 175 11.73 6.05 -0.58
N ASP A 176 12.72 6.28 0.28
CA ASP A 176 14.00 5.58 0.27
C ASP A 176 13.73 4.07 0.48
N ASP A 177 14.35 3.20 -0.32
CA ASP A 177 14.25 1.74 -0.20
C ASP A 177 14.66 1.27 1.21
N ASN A 178 15.41 2.07 1.96
CA ASN A 178 15.85 1.79 3.33
C ASN A 178 14.87 2.22 4.43
N PHE A 179 13.73 2.85 4.11
CA PHE A 179 12.78 3.35 5.12
C PHE A 179 12.28 2.22 6.04
N PHE A 180 11.71 1.16 5.45
CA PHE A 180 11.19 0.02 6.19
C PHE A 180 12.28 -0.86 6.82
N PRO A 181 13.38 -1.22 6.12
CA PRO A 181 14.49 -1.96 6.74
C PRO A 181 15.01 -1.28 8.02
N ASN A 182 15.20 0.04 7.99
CA ASN A 182 15.65 0.81 9.16
C ASN A 182 14.59 0.83 10.27
N MET A 183 13.31 0.92 9.92
CA MET A 183 12.21 0.85 10.88
C MET A 183 12.18 -0.50 11.60
N VAL A 184 12.26 -1.60 10.85
CA VAL A 184 12.27 -2.96 11.39
C VAL A 184 13.51 -3.19 12.26
N SER A 185 14.69 -2.70 11.84
CA SER A 185 15.89 -2.72 12.67
C SER A 185 15.68 -2.02 14.01
N LYS A 186 15.01 -0.85 14.02
CA LYS A 186 14.70 -0.13 15.27
C LYS A 186 13.70 -0.89 16.13
N MET A 187 12.70 -1.53 15.53
CA MET A 187 11.76 -2.41 16.24
C MET A 187 12.47 -3.61 16.88
N MET A 188 13.52 -4.15 16.28
CA MET A 188 14.29 -5.24 16.89
C MET A 188 15.20 -4.74 18.02
N SER A 189 15.79 -3.55 17.89
CA SER A 189 16.72 -2.99 18.88
C SER A 189 16.05 -2.27 20.06
N GLY A 190 14.76 -1.95 19.96
CA GLY A 190 14.06 -1.17 20.97
C GLY A 190 12.63 -0.82 20.58
N ARG A 191 11.96 0.05 21.34
CA ARG A 191 10.58 0.44 21.05
C ARG A 191 10.51 1.37 19.84
N TYR A 192 9.60 1.10 18.92
CA TYR A 192 9.27 1.97 17.78
C TYR A 192 7.76 2.16 17.64
N GLY A 193 7.32 3.38 17.33
CA GLY A 193 5.92 3.71 17.06
C GLY A 193 5.05 3.89 18.32
N PRO A 194 3.71 3.96 18.14
CA PRO A 194 2.99 3.78 16.87
C PRO A 194 3.12 4.99 15.93
N PHE A 195 3.22 4.74 14.63
CA PHE A 195 3.13 5.77 13.58
C PHE A 195 2.05 5.42 12.56
N ILE A 196 1.15 6.37 12.30
CA ILE A 196 -0.03 6.19 11.44
C ILE A 196 0.17 7.02 10.16
N ASN A 197 0.60 6.36 9.08
CA ASN A 197 0.91 6.98 7.77
C ASN A 197 -0.31 6.97 6.84
N VAL A 198 -1.32 7.74 7.20
CA VAL A 198 -2.60 7.85 6.45
C VAL A 198 -2.85 9.26 5.91
N ALA A 199 -1.89 10.17 6.10
CA ALA A 199 -1.99 11.54 5.66
C ALA A 199 -1.56 11.67 4.18
N GLY A 200 -2.39 12.35 3.40
CA GLY A 200 -2.12 12.67 2.01
C GLY A 200 -2.86 11.78 1.01
N SER A 201 -2.61 12.07 -0.28
CA SER A 201 -3.17 11.34 -1.40
C SER A 201 -2.10 10.53 -2.10
N GLY A 202 -2.51 9.41 -2.68
CA GLY A 202 -1.66 8.44 -3.35
C GLY A 202 -2.44 7.56 -4.30
N CYS A 203 -1.74 6.66 -5.01
CA CYS A 203 -2.40 5.56 -5.69
C CYS A 203 -2.90 4.58 -4.62
N PHE A 204 -4.19 4.66 -4.30
CA PHE A 204 -4.87 3.73 -3.41
C PHE A 204 -6.21 3.31 -4.03
N CYS A 205 -6.73 2.16 -3.61
CA CYS A 205 -8.08 1.71 -3.90
C CYS A 205 -8.86 1.56 -2.61
N ALA A 206 -10.18 1.71 -2.68
CA ALA A 206 -11.04 1.33 -1.55
C ALA A 206 -10.83 -0.14 -1.23
N TRP A 207 -11.02 -0.49 0.04
CA TRP A 207 -11.03 -1.88 0.42
C TRP A 207 -12.25 -2.59 -0.19
N GLY A 208 -12.02 -3.74 -0.82
CA GLY A 208 -13.11 -4.57 -1.37
C GLY A 208 -13.79 -4.04 -2.65
N SER A 209 -13.27 -2.98 -3.28
CA SER A 209 -13.71 -2.52 -4.60
C SER A 209 -13.18 -3.39 -5.74
#